data_AF-A0A8B7JA87-F1
#
_entry.id   AF-A0A8B7JA87-F1
#
_cell.length_a   1.000
_cell.length_b   1.000
_cell.length_c   1.000
_cell.angle_alpha   90.00
_cell.angle_beta   90.00
_cell.angle_gamma   90.00
#
_symmetry.space_group_name_H-M   'P 1'
#
loop_
_entity.id
_entity.type
_entity.pdbx_description
1 polymer ?
#
loop_
_entity_poly.entity_id
_entity_poly.type
_entity_poly.pdbx_seq_one_letter_code
_entity_poly.pdbx_strand_id
1 'polypeptide(L)'
;MKLSLLRGKERTFTLLHALVEQIFLHEPDLTKFSQELTEFEAVPDASMKGLSAEVDVLKKELENVTQCRRLIKPKTIKATPQESQFCKELKDLIQKYEGDLSLLSKRCDEMKKLYSDILVKFGEPQDLDSQELFGWISSFICEFRKACVDVMP
;
A
#
# COMPACT_ATOMS: atom_id res chain seq x y z
N MET A 1 0.44 16.58 -13.71
CA MET A 1 -0.35 15.77 -14.68
C MET A 1 -0.40 16.50 -16.04
N LYS A 2 -0.69 15.87 -17.21
CA LYS A 2 -0.60 16.59 -18.51
C LYS A 2 -1.66 17.70 -18.69
N LEU A 3 -2.83 17.55 -18.07
CA LEU A 3 -3.96 18.48 -18.20
C LEU A 3 -3.66 19.88 -17.62
N SER A 4 -2.84 19.95 -16.57
CA SER A 4 -2.43 21.21 -15.95
C SER A 4 -1.31 21.94 -16.73
N LEU A 5 -0.68 21.28 -17.72
CA LEU A 5 0.38 21.88 -18.55
C LEU A 5 -0.19 22.62 -19.76
N LEU A 6 -1.36 22.21 -20.25
CA LEU A 6 -2.02 22.83 -21.41
C LEU A 6 -2.78 24.08 -20.96
N ARG A 7 -2.42 25.23 -21.50
CA ARG A 7 -2.93 26.54 -21.07
C ARG A 7 -3.75 27.21 -22.17
N GLY A 8 -4.84 27.87 -21.75
CA GLY A 8 -5.62 28.76 -22.60
C GLY A 8 -4.92 30.08 -22.87
N LYS A 9 -5.63 30.99 -23.55
CA LYS A 9 -5.10 32.30 -23.98
C LYS A 9 -4.57 33.15 -22.81
N GLU A 10 -5.22 33.08 -21.65
CA GLU A 10 -4.87 33.86 -20.45
C GLU A 10 -3.68 33.27 -19.67
N ARG A 11 -3.12 32.13 -20.11
CA ARG A 11 -1.99 31.39 -19.51
C ARG A 11 -2.18 30.90 -18.06
N THR A 12 -3.10 31.46 -17.29
CA THR A 12 -3.47 31.04 -15.93
C THR A 12 -4.50 29.91 -15.97
N PHE A 13 -5.45 30.00 -16.88
CA PHE A 13 -6.47 28.97 -17.10
C PHE A 13 -5.91 27.78 -17.87
N THR A 14 -5.99 26.58 -17.28
CA THR A 14 -5.49 25.34 -17.88
C THR A 14 -6.61 24.45 -18.41
N LEU A 15 -6.28 23.41 -19.18
CA LEU A 15 -7.26 22.42 -19.63
C LEU A 15 -7.93 21.71 -18.45
N LEU A 16 -7.24 21.57 -17.31
CA LEU A 16 -7.84 21.05 -16.07
C LEU A 16 -8.94 21.97 -15.53
N HIS A 17 -8.75 23.29 -15.59
CA HIS A 17 -9.80 24.25 -15.19
C HIS A 17 -11.01 24.16 -16.11
N ALA A 18 -10.78 24.09 -17.42
CA ALA A 18 -11.84 23.89 -18.40
C ALA A 18 -12.64 22.61 -18.11
N LEU A 19 -11.96 21.50 -17.83
CA LEU A 19 -12.61 20.23 -17.49
C LEU A 19 -13.45 20.35 -16.22
N VAL A 20 -12.91 20.96 -15.16
CA VAL A 20 -13.62 21.19 -13.90
C VAL A 20 -14.88 22.03 -14.13
N GLU A 21 -14.79 23.11 -14.90
CA GLU A 21 -15.94 23.96 -15.26
C GLU A 21 -17.03 23.14 -15.98
N GLN A 22 -16.65 22.31 -16.96
CA GLN A 22 -17.58 21.42 -17.65
C GLN A 22 -18.22 20.40 -16.71
N ILE A 23 -17.46 19.84 -15.77
CA ILE A 23 -18.01 18.92 -14.76
C ILE A 23 -19.05 19.64 -13.90
N PHE A 24 -18.77 20.86 -13.41
CA PHE A 24 -19.74 21.61 -12.61
C PHE A 24 -21.02 21.94 -13.38
N LEU A 25 -20.90 22.26 -14.67
CA LEU A 25 -22.05 22.61 -15.52
C LEU A 25 -22.94 21.41 -15.85
N HIS A 26 -22.36 20.23 -16.03
CA HIS A 26 -23.07 19.07 -16.58
C HIS A 26 -23.29 17.94 -15.58
N GLU A 27 -22.31 17.63 -14.74
CA GLU A 27 -22.34 16.49 -13.80
C GLU A 27 -21.61 16.84 -12.49
N PRO A 28 -22.13 17.78 -11.68
CA PRO A 28 -21.43 18.31 -10.50
C PRO A 28 -21.12 17.24 -9.45
N ASP A 29 -21.90 16.16 -9.39
CA ASP A 29 -21.67 15.04 -8.49
C ASP A 29 -20.32 14.35 -8.74
N LEU A 30 -19.78 14.38 -9.97
CA LEU A 30 -18.47 13.81 -10.25
C LEU A 30 -17.37 14.45 -9.42
N THR A 31 -17.49 15.72 -9.00
CA THR A 31 -16.46 16.40 -8.18
C THR A 31 -16.17 15.69 -6.84
N LYS A 32 -17.11 14.88 -6.36
CA LYS A 32 -17.01 14.09 -5.13
C LYS A 32 -16.00 12.95 -5.22
N PHE A 33 -15.60 12.51 -6.42
CA PHE A 33 -14.60 11.43 -6.58
C PHE A 33 -13.30 11.73 -5.81
N SER A 34 -12.93 13.01 -5.73
CA SER A 34 -11.74 13.44 -5.02
C SER A 34 -11.81 13.14 -3.51
N GLN A 35 -13.01 13.05 -2.92
CA GLN A 35 -13.24 12.69 -1.52
C GLN A 35 -13.22 11.17 -1.32
N GLU A 36 -13.58 10.40 -2.34
CA GLU A 36 -13.62 8.93 -2.33
C GLU A 36 -12.23 8.30 -2.48
N LEU A 37 -11.22 9.08 -2.83
CA LEU A 37 -9.83 8.62 -3.08
C LEU A 37 -8.82 9.26 -2.12
N THR A 38 -9.26 9.74 -0.95
CA THR A 38 -8.40 10.43 0.03
C THR A 38 -7.28 9.55 0.57
N GLU A 39 -7.44 8.23 0.55
CA GLU A 39 -6.43 7.26 1.00
C GLU A 39 -5.12 7.41 0.22
N PHE A 40 -5.18 7.74 -1.08
CA PHE A 40 -4.00 7.96 -1.92
C PHE A 40 -3.19 9.19 -1.52
N GLU A 41 -3.80 10.15 -0.81
CA GLU A 41 -3.09 11.32 -0.27
C GLU A 41 -2.23 10.95 0.95
N ALA A 42 -2.61 9.91 1.70
CA ALA A 42 -1.87 9.45 2.86
C ALA A 42 -0.71 8.51 2.52
N VAL A 43 -0.74 7.88 1.33
CA VAL A 43 0.21 6.83 0.95
C VAL A 43 0.89 7.03 -0.42
N PRO A 44 1.26 8.25 -0.86
CA PRO A 44 1.88 8.45 -2.16
C PRO A 44 3.22 7.72 -2.28
N ASP A 45 3.94 7.57 -1.16
CA ASP A 45 5.25 6.94 -1.10
C ASP A 45 5.17 5.47 -0.65
N ALA A 46 3.99 4.86 -0.56
CA ALA A 46 3.87 3.47 -0.11
C ALA A 46 4.32 2.49 -1.21
N SER A 47 5.31 1.66 -0.88
CA SER A 47 5.83 0.62 -1.77
C SER A 47 5.29 -0.75 -1.42
N MET A 48 4.47 -1.32 -2.32
CA MET A 48 4.02 -2.71 -2.20
C MET A 48 5.18 -3.69 -2.36
N LYS A 49 6.18 -3.37 -3.18
CA LYS A 49 7.41 -4.16 -3.32
C LYS A 49 8.22 -4.12 -2.02
N GLY A 50 8.38 -2.93 -1.42
CA GLY A 50 9.03 -2.75 -0.13
C GLY A 50 8.34 -3.56 0.98
N LEU A 51 7.02 -3.42 1.10
CA LEU A 51 6.24 -4.19 2.07
C LEU A 51 6.37 -5.71 1.86
N SER A 52 6.38 -6.16 0.60
CA SER A 52 6.58 -7.58 0.27
C SER A 52 7.96 -8.08 0.72
N ALA A 53 9.01 -7.29 0.49
CA ALA A 53 10.36 -7.61 0.92
C ALA A 53 10.48 -7.69 2.45
N GLU A 54 9.81 -6.80 3.19
CA GLU A 54 9.76 -6.86 4.66
C GLU A 54 9.09 -8.13 5.17
N VAL A 55 8.01 -8.58 4.53
CA VAL A 55 7.35 -9.86 4.86
C VAL A 55 8.29 -11.05 4.63
N ASP A 56 9.06 -11.03 3.53
CA ASP A 56 10.05 -12.08 3.24
C ASP A 56 11.19 -12.11 4.26
N VAL A 57 11.64 -10.93 4.72
CA VAL A 57 12.62 -10.81 5.81
C VAL A 57 12.07 -11.41 7.10
N LEU A 58 10.86 -11.04 7.51
CA LEU A 58 10.22 -11.57 8.72
C LEU A 58 10.08 -13.09 8.68
N LYS A 59 9.76 -13.65 7.50
CA LYS A 59 9.70 -15.09 7.30
C LYS A 59 11.05 -15.76 7.54
N LYS A 60 12.11 -15.21 6.95
CA LYS A 60 13.48 -15.71 7.12
C LYS A 60 13.94 -15.61 8.57
N GLU A 61 13.61 -14.53 9.26
CA GLU A 61 13.93 -14.35 10.68
C GLU A 61 13.23 -15.40 11.56
N LEU A 62 11.95 -15.66 11.30
CA LEU A 62 11.19 -16.68 12.04
C LEU A 62 11.72 -18.11 11.78
N GLU A 63 12.13 -18.41 10.56
CA GLU A 63 12.83 -19.66 10.21
C GLU A 63 14.12 -19.81 11.02
N ASN A 64 14.92 -18.75 11.14
CA ASN A 64 16.15 -18.75 11.95
C ASN A 64 15.85 -18.99 13.43
N VAL A 65 14.86 -18.31 14.02
CA VAL A 65 14.45 -18.51 15.42
C VAL A 65 13.99 -19.95 15.64
N THR A 66 13.22 -20.50 14.70
CA THR A 66 12.75 -21.88 14.73
C THR A 66 13.91 -22.88 14.68
N GLN A 67 14.93 -22.61 13.86
CA GLN A 67 16.14 -23.42 13.80
C GLN A 67 16.95 -23.32 15.09
N CYS A 68 17.17 -22.12 15.62
CA CYS A 68 17.83 -21.92 16.92
C CYS A 68 17.13 -22.69 18.04
N ARG A 69 15.79 -22.65 18.09
CA ARG A 69 15.00 -23.45 19.04
C ARG A 69 15.28 -24.95 18.92
N ARG A 70 15.45 -25.49 17.71
CA ARG A 70 15.77 -26.91 17.50
C ARG A 70 17.17 -27.26 18.02
N LEU A 71 18.12 -26.32 17.96
CA LEU A 71 19.49 -26.51 18.45
C LEU A 71 19.58 -26.48 19.98
N ILE A 72 18.82 -25.60 20.64
CA ILE A 72 18.83 -25.43 22.10
C ILE A 72 17.94 -26.44 22.84
N LYS A 73 17.06 -27.16 22.12
CA LYS A 73 16.16 -28.14 22.73
C LYS A 73 17.00 -29.21 23.47
N PRO A 74 16.80 -29.44 24.79
CA PRO A 74 17.60 -30.39 25.54
C PRO A 74 17.50 -31.80 24.94
N LYS A 75 18.64 -32.40 24.61
CA LYS A 75 18.73 -33.77 24.07
C LYS A 75 18.76 -34.85 25.16
N THR A 76 18.82 -34.45 26.44
CA THR A 76 19.01 -35.35 27.60
C THR A 76 17.90 -35.14 28.64
N ILE A 77 17.65 -36.18 29.45
CA ILE A 77 16.54 -36.29 30.42
C ILE A 77 16.64 -35.30 31.60
N LYS A 78 17.76 -34.58 31.76
CA LYS A 78 18.03 -33.69 32.92
C LYS A 78 17.86 -32.20 32.59
N ALA A 79 16.77 -31.81 31.93
CA ALA A 79 16.45 -30.39 31.77
C ALA A 79 15.91 -29.82 33.10
N THR A 80 16.41 -28.67 33.53
CA THR A 80 15.86 -27.96 34.69
C THR A 80 14.42 -27.49 34.40
N PRO A 81 13.58 -27.29 35.43
CA PRO A 81 12.23 -26.77 35.25
C PRO A 81 12.20 -25.43 34.49
N GLN A 82 13.20 -24.58 34.72
CA GLN A 82 13.35 -23.27 34.06
C GLN A 82 13.65 -23.42 32.57
N GLU A 83 14.56 -24.30 32.17
CA GLU A 83 14.86 -24.58 30.76
C GLU A 83 13.65 -25.19 30.03
N SER A 84 12.93 -26.09 30.70
CA SER A 84 11.70 -26.67 30.14
C SER A 84 10.62 -25.62 29.93
N GLN A 85 10.46 -24.69 30.88
CA GLN A 85 9.49 -23.60 30.77
C GLN A 85 9.85 -22.64 29.63
N PHE A 86 11.12 -22.22 29.54
CA PHE A 86 11.60 -21.37 28.45
C PHE A 86 11.37 -22.02 27.08
N CYS A 87 11.69 -23.32 26.91
CA CYS A 87 11.48 -24.04 25.66
C CYS A 87 9.99 -24.13 25.26
N LYS A 88 9.09 -24.17 26.26
CA LYS A 88 7.64 -24.17 26.05
C LYS A 88 7.15 -22.78 25.65
N GLU A 89 7.50 -21.74 26.39
CA GLU A 89 7.11 -20.36 26.07
C GLU A 89 7.63 -19.94 24.68
N LEU A 90 8.89 -20.29 24.35
CA LEU A 90 9.45 -20.05 23.02
C LEU A 90 8.69 -20.81 21.93
N LYS A 91 8.25 -22.04 22.20
CA LYS A 91 7.40 -22.80 21.24
C LYS A 91 6.10 -22.06 20.98
N ASP A 92 5.41 -21.67 22.05
CA ASP A 92 4.09 -21.07 21.98
C ASP A 92 4.17 -19.70 21.29
N LEU A 93 5.24 -18.94 21.54
CA LEU A 93 5.53 -17.68 20.87
C LEU A 93 5.80 -17.87 19.38
N ILE A 94 6.67 -18.82 19.00
CA ILE A 94 6.93 -19.14 17.58
C ILE A 94 5.63 -19.51 16.86
N GLN A 95 4.81 -20.38 17.46
CA GLN A 95 3.55 -20.81 16.85
C GLN A 95 2.58 -19.64 16.65
N LYS A 96 2.54 -18.68 17.58
CA LYS A 96 1.77 -17.46 17.41
C LYS A 96 2.28 -16.65 16.21
N TYR A 97 3.58 -16.39 16.14
CA TYR A 97 4.18 -15.62 15.04
C TYR A 97 4.05 -16.30 13.69
N GLU A 98 4.11 -17.63 13.63
CA GLU A 98 3.83 -18.40 12.40
C GLU A 98 2.39 -18.15 11.92
N GLY A 99 1.41 -18.13 12.84
CA GLY A 99 0.02 -17.81 12.54
C GLY A 99 -0.16 -16.37 12.05
N ASP A 100 0.40 -15.39 12.76
CA ASP A 100 0.32 -13.97 12.42
C ASP A 100 0.99 -13.70 11.06
N LEU A 101 2.15 -14.29 10.81
CA LEU A 101 2.87 -14.16 9.54
C LEU A 101 2.13 -14.83 8.37
N SER A 102 1.47 -15.97 8.61
CA SER A 102 0.63 -16.61 7.59
C SER A 102 -0.54 -15.71 7.19
N LEU A 103 -1.20 -15.08 8.16
CA LEU A 103 -2.26 -14.11 7.91
C LEU A 103 -1.75 -12.87 7.16
N LEU A 104 -0.60 -12.34 7.57
CA LEU A 104 0.04 -11.19 6.94
C LEU A 104 0.42 -11.50 5.48
N SER A 105 1.00 -12.67 5.22
CA SER A 105 1.37 -13.13 3.88
C SER A 105 0.14 -13.21 2.97
N LYS A 106 -0.96 -13.79 3.48
CA LYS A 106 -2.22 -13.86 2.73
C LYS A 106 -2.77 -12.47 2.37
N ARG A 107 -2.74 -11.52 3.32
CA ARG A 107 -3.15 -10.13 3.05
C ARG A 107 -2.24 -9.45 2.03
N CYS A 108 -0.94 -9.73 2.06
CA CYS A 108 0.02 -9.22 1.08
C CYS A 108 -0.31 -9.75 -0.33
N ASP A 109 -0.64 -11.03 -0.46
CA ASP A 109 -1.02 -11.63 -1.74
C ASP A 109 -2.36 -11.09 -2.27
N GLU A 110 -3.35 -10.89 -1.39
CA GLU A 110 -4.61 -10.22 -1.74
C GLU A 110 -4.38 -8.79 -2.24
N MET A 111 -3.53 -8.02 -1.55
CA MET A 111 -3.15 -6.67 -1.96
C MET A 111 -2.48 -6.66 -3.34
N LYS A 112 -1.51 -7.56 -3.58
CA LYS A 112 -0.84 -7.72 -4.89
C LYS A 112 -1.83 -8.02 -6.00
N LYS A 113 -2.79 -8.90 -5.73
CA LYS A 113 -3.84 -9.26 -6.71
C LYS A 113 -4.71 -8.04 -7.03
N LEU A 114 -5.23 -7.34 -6.02
CA LEU A 114 -6.05 -6.15 -6.22
C LEU A 114 -5.32 -5.08 -7.03
N TYR A 115 -4.04 -4.85 -6.74
CA TYR A 115 -3.23 -3.90 -7.51
C TYR A 115 -3.05 -4.34 -8.96
N SER A 116 -2.74 -5.63 -9.20
CA SER A 116 -2.66 -6.19 -10.56
C SER A 116 -3.97 -6.02 -11.33
N ASP A 117 -5.12 -6.26 -10.69
CA ASP A 117 -6.43 -6.09 -11.31
C ASP A 117 -6.69 -4.63 -11.68
N ILE A 118 -6.25 -3.67 -10.84
CA ILE A 118 -6.31 -2.24 -11.14
C ILE A 118 -5.43 -1.89 -12.33
N LEU A 119 -4.17 -2.36 -12.38
CA LEU A 119 -3.27 -2.09 -13.50
C LEU A 119 -3.88 -2.56 -14.83
N VAL A 120 -4.41 -3.79 -14.86
CA VAL A 120 -5.08 -4.33 -16.05
C VAL A 120 -6.30 -3.49 -16.42
N LYS A 121 -7.12 -3.10 -15.44
CA LYS A 121 -8.33 -2.31 -15.67
C LYS A 121 -8.05 -0.94 -16.30
N PHE A 122 -6.93 -0.31 -15.92
CA PHE A 122 -6.53 1.00 -16.44
C PHE A 122 -5.53 0.91 -17.60
N GLY A 123 -5.16 -0.29 -18.05
CA GLY A 123 -4.26 -0.50 -19.18
C GLY A 123 -2.79 -0.19 -18.87
N GLU A 124 -2.42 -0.22 -17.60
CA GLU A 124 -1.07 0.08 -17.12
C GLU A 124 -0.15 -1.16 -17.20
N PRO A 125 1.18 -0.99 -17.28
CA PRO A 125 2.14 -2.09 -17.21
C PRO A 125 2.01 -2.87 -15.89
N GLN A 126 2.06 -4.21 -15.94
CA GLN A 126 1.92 -5.05 -14.75
C GLN A 126 3.08 -4.93 -13.75
N ASP A 127 4.21 -4.40 -14.18
CA ASP A 127 5.41 -4.16 -13.39
C ASP A 127 5.52 -2.71 -12.85
N LEU A 128 4.53 -1.87 -13.17
CA LEU A 128 4.44 -0.49 -12.71
C LEU A 128 4.57 -0.43 -11.18
N ASP A 129 5.32 0.55 -10.69
CA ASP A 129 5.49 0.71 -9.26
C ASP A 129 4.24 1.29 -8.59
N SER A 130 3.87 0.74 -7.43
CA SER A 130 2.72 1.25 -6.67
C SER A 130 2.92 2.70 -6.27
N GLN A 131 4.15 3.10 -5.92
CA GLN A 131 4.48 4.48 -5.57
C GLN A 131 4.25 5.43 -6.75
N GLU A 132 4.58 5.00 -7.97
CA GLU A 132 4.36 5.82 -9.16
C GLU A 132 2.87 6.04 -9.40
N LEU A 133 2.07 4.97 -9.42
CA LEU A 133 0.63 5.08 -9.63
C LEU A 133 -0.04 5.91 -8.53
N PHE A 134 0.28 5.63 -7.26
CA PHE A 134 -0.31 6.34 -6.12
C PHE A 134 0.10 7.81 -6.12
N GLY A 135 1.36 8.11 -6.46
CA GLY A 135 1.85 9.46 -6.65
C GLY A 135 1.13 10.22 -7.77
N TRP A 136 0.83 9.58 -8.90
CA TRP A 136 0.06 10.19 -9.98
C TRP A 136 -1.37 10.51 -9.57
N ILE A 137 -2.05 9.57 -8.90
CA ILE A 137 -3.41 9.76 -8.40
C ILE A 137 -3.45 10.87 -7.35
N SER A 138 -2.55 10.85 -6.37
CA SER A 138 -2.44 11.88 -5.34
C SER A 138 -2.19 13.27 -5.93
N SER A 139 -1.25 13.36 -6.88
CA SER A 139 -0.95 14.60 -7.59
C SER A 139 -2.17 15.11 -8.38
N PHE A 140 -2.90 14.22 -9.05
CA PHE A 140 -4.10 14.59 -9.79
C PHE A 140 -5.22 15.09 -8.88
N ILE A 141 -5.50 14.41 -7.77
CA ILE A 141 -6.49 14.83 -6.78
C ILE A 141 -6.15 16.22 -6.25
N CYS A 142 -4.88 16.45 -5.90
CA CYS A 142 -4.39 17.76 -5.47
C CYS A 142 -4.58 18.85 -6.53
N GLU A 143 -4.19 18.60 -7.77
CA GLU A 143 -4.34 19.54 -8.89
C GLU A 143 -5.83 19.80 -9.21
N PHE A 144 -6.67 18.77 -9.18
CA PHE A 144 -8.10 18.85 -9.44
C PHE A 144 -8.81 19.71 -8.40
N ARG A 145 -8.55 19.48 -7.10
CA ARG A 145 -9.15 20.29 -6.02
C ARG A 145 -8.73 21.75 -6.09
N LYS A 146 -7.47 22.05 -6.45
CA LYS A 146 -7.03 23.43 -6.68
C LYS A 146 -7.83 24.08 -7.81
N ALA A 147 -7.96 23.40 -8.94
CA ALA A 147 -8.76 23.89 -10.06
C ALA A 147 -10.25 24.07 -9.68
N CYS A 148 -10.82 23.20 -8.82
CA CYS A 148 -12.17 23.42 -8.28
C CYS A 148 -12.28 24.74 -7.51
N VAL A 149 -11.31 25.04 -6.64
CA VAL A 149 -11.30 26.31 -5.89
C VAL A 149 -11.14 27.51 -6.84
N ASP A 150 -10.28 27.40 -7.86
CA ASP A 150 -10.00 28.49 -8.79
C ASP A 150 -11.17 28.78 -9.76
N VAL A 151 -12.01 27.78 -10.05
CA VAL A 151 -13.18 27.89 -10.94
C VAL A 151 -14.47 28.20 -10.18
N MET A 152 -14.57 27.83 -8.90
CA MET A 152 -15.72 28.19 -8.07
C MET A 152 -15.69 29.71 -7.75
N PRO A 153 -16.81 30.43 -7.95
CA PRO A 153 -16.91 31.87 -7.68
C PRO A 153 -16.87 32.23 -6.18
#